data_AF-A0A1J4W6T0-F1
#
_entry.id   AF-A0A1J4W6T0-F1
#
_cell.length_a   1.000
_cell.length_b   1.000
_cell.length_c   1.000
_cell.angle_alpha   90.00
_cell.angle_beta   90.00
_cell.angle_gamma   90.00
#
_symmetry.space_group_name_H-M   'P 1'
#
loop_
_entity.id
_entity.type
_entity.pdbx_description
1 polymer ?
#
loop_
_entity_poly.entity_id
_entity_poly.type
_entity_poly.pdbx_seq_one_letter_code
_entity_poly.pdbx_strand_id
1 'polypeptide(L)'
;MTVNLILLGLVMFLPGLMKLFILKPSAVEGMLSGLGFPIPLIFAWILIIGEIGSGIAILARWKVKQIVWIPMIILVIAGLTTTVTWSSLGQSQWPGFLMHIALASNYWLLGNIYSRK
;
A
#
# COMPACT_ATOMS: atom_id res chain seq x y z
N MET A 1 3.92 19.60 8.30
CA MET A 1 3.82 18.22 8.85
C MET A 1 2.42 17.64 8.71
N THR A 2 1.37 18.34 9.13
CA THR A 2 -0.04 17.87 9.04
C THR A 2 -0.46 17.48 7.62
N VAL A 3 -0.07 18.28 6.61
CA VAL A 3 -0.37 18.00 5.20
C VAL A 3 0.22 16.67 4.75
N ASN A 4 1.50 16.40 5.05
CA ASN A 4 2.16 15.14 4.65
C ASN A 4 1.49 13.93 5.32
N LEU A 5 1.09 14.04 6.58
CA LEU A 5 0.35 12.98 7.27
C LEU A 5 -1.00 12.70 6.60
N ILE A 6 -1.75 13.75 6.24
CA ILE A 6 -3.05 13.59 5.57
C ILE A 6 -2.85 12.92 4.20
N LEU A 7 -1.90 13.41 3.41
CA LEU A 7 -1.62 12.85 2.09
C LEU A 7 -1.20 11.38 2.17
N LEU A 8 -0.28 11.03 3.08
CA LEU A 8 0.11 9.64 3.30
C LEU A 8 -1.05 8.79 3.83
N GLY A 9 -1.86 9.30 4.77
CA GLY A 9 -3.07 8.57 5.19
C GLY A 9 -4.02 8.25 4.02
N LEU A 10 -4.22 9.22 3.12
CA LEU A 10 -5.07 9.06 1.94
C LEU A 10 -4.48 8.12 0.88
N VAL A 11 -3.15 8.08 0.74
CA VAL A 11 -2.44 7.18 -0.20
C VAL A 11 -2.76 5.71 0.06
N MET A 12 -3.05 5.30 1.30
CA MET A 12 -3.55 3.93 1.56
C MET A 12 -5.06 3.86 1.64
N PHE A 13 -5.69 4.84 2.28
CA PHE A 13 -7.11 4.79 2.56
C PHE A 13 -7.94 4.73 1.27
N LEU A 14 -7.63 5.58 0.29
CA LEU A 14 -8.39 5.66 -0.95
C LEU A 14 -8.26 4.38 -1.79
N PRO A 15 -7.05 3.85 -2.09
CA PRO A 15 -6.94 2.57 -2.80
C PRO A 15 -7.60 1.41 -2.06
N GLY A 16 -7.55 1.36 -0.73
CA GLY A 16 -8.23 0.34 0.06
C GLY A 16 -9.75 0.38 -0.11
N LEU A 17 -10.35 1.58 -0.06
CA LEU A 17 -11.78 1.77 -0.34
C LEU A 17 -12.14 1.41 -1.78
N MET A 18 -11.29 1.77 -2.76
CA MET A 18 -11.50 1.38 -4.16
C MET A 18 -11.48 -0.13 -4.34
N LYS A 19 -10.56 -0.84 -3.67
CA LYS A 19 -10.52 -2.31 -3.68
C LYS A 19 -11.76 -2.94 -3.03
N LEU A 20 -12.27 -2.34 -1.96
CA LEU A 20 -13.45 -2.85 -1.27
C LEU A 20 -14.75 -2.63 -2.05
N PHE A 21 -14.96 -1.43 -2.59
CA PHE A 21 -16.26 -1.04 -3.14
C PHE A 21 -16.34 -0.99 -4.67
N ILE A 22 -15.22 -0.72 -5.35
CA ILE A 22 -15.20 -0.53 -6.82
C ILE A 22 -14.70 -1.80 -7.51
N LEU A 23 -13.47 -2.21 -7.22
CA LEU A 23 -12.84 -3.37 -7.84
C LEU A 23 -13.36 -4.69 -7.26
N LYS A 24 -13.84 -4.64 -6.02
CA LYS A 24 -14.22 -5.78 -5.17
C LYS A 24 -13.04 -6.69 -4.82
N PRO A 25 -13.11 -7.43 -3.69
CA PRO A 25 -12.05 -8.35 -3.28
C PRO A 25 -11.66 -9.40 -4.33
N SER A 26 -12.59 -9.83 -5.19
CA SER A 26 -12.35 -10.81 -6.26
C SER A 26 -11.33 -10.35 -7.30
N ALA A 27 -11.23 -9.04 -7.58
CA ALA A 27 -10.21 -8.53 -8.51
C ALA A 27 -8.80 -8.62 -7.90
N VAL A 28 -8.69 -8.36 -6.59
CA VAL A 28 -7.43 -8.47 -5.84
C VAL A 28 -7.01 -9.93 -5.72
N GLU A 29 -7.97 -10.82 -5.48
CA GLU A 29 -7.75 -12.27 -5.49
C GLU A 29 -7.20 -12.76 -6.83
N GLY A 30 -7.80 -12.35 -7.95
CA GLY A 30 -7.33 -12.71 -9.28
C GLY A 30 -5.90 -12.21 -9.56
N MET A 31 -5.58 -10.98 -9.15
CA MET A 31 -4.23 -10.44 -9.23
C MET A 31 -3.24 -11.27 -8.40
N LEU A 32 -3.58 -11.60 -7.16
CA LEU A 32 -2.72 -12.38 -6.27
C LEU A 32 -2.54 -13.83 -6.76
N SER A 33 -3.60 -14.42 -7.32
CA SER A 33 -3.53 -15.74 -7.97
C SER A 33 -2.58 -15.73 -9.16
N GLY A 34 -2.63 -14.70 -10.01
CA GLY A 34 -1.69 -14.53 -11.13
C GLY A 34 -0.23 -14.34 -10.71
N LEU A 35 0.00 -13.88 -9.47
CA LEU A 35 1.34 -13.78 -8.87
C LEU A 35 1.80 -15.07 -8.17
N GLY A 36 0.96 -16.10 -8.11
CA GLY A 36 1.28 -17.37 -7.45
C GLY A 36 1.20 -17.32 -5.92
N PHE A 37 0.46 -16.36 -5.33
CA PHE A 37 0.27 -16.33 -3.88
C PHE A 37 -0.53 -17.54 -3.38
N PRO A 38 -0.14 -18.16 -2.26
CA PRO A 38 -0.95 -19.20 -1.63
C PRO A 38 -2.22 -18.59 -1.04
N ILE A 39 -3.36 -19.24 -1.23
CA ILE A 39 -4.68 -18.83 -0.71
C ILE A 39 -5.00 -17.35 -0.99
N PRO A 40 -5.12 -16.94 -2.27
CA PRO A 40 -5.20 -15.53 -2.69
C PRO A 40 -6.33 -14.72 -2.02
N LEU A 41 -7.46 -15.36 -1.73
CA LEU A 41 -8.61 -14.71 -1.12
C LEU A 41 -8.30 -14.16 0.29
N ILE A 42 -7.55 -14.92 1.11
CA ILE A 42 -7.19 -14.48 2.46
C ILE A 42 -6.25 -13.27 2.37
N PHE A 43 -5.24 -13.34 1.49
CA PHE A 43 -4.30 -12.25 1.29
C PHE A 43 -4.96 -11.00 0.69
N ALA A 44 -5.98 -11.15 -0.15
CA ALA A 44 -6.76 -10.03 -0.66
C ALA A 44 -7.43 -9.26 0.50
N TRP A 45 -8.04 -9.97 1.45
CA TRP A 45 -8.63 -9.33 2.63
C TRP A 45 -7.59 -8.71 3.55
N ILE A 46 -6.46 -9.39 3.80
CA ILE A 46 -5.35 -8.84 4.59
C ILE A 46 -4.84 -7.54 3.97
N LEU A 47 -4.67 -7.50 2.65
CA LEU A 47 -4.24 -6.31 1.93
C LEU A 47 -5.26 -5.17 2.08
N ILE A 48 -6.54 -5.44 1.79
CA ILE A 48 -7.61 -4.42 1.88
C ILE A 48 -7.72 -3.85 3.30
N ILE A 49 -7.75 -4.72 4.31
CA ILE A 49 -7.82 -4.31 5.72
C ILE A 49 -6.56 -3.56 6.12
N GLY A 50 -5.38 -3.99 5.66
CA GLY A 50 -4.12 -3.32 5.90
C GLY A 50 -4.11 -1.89 5.33
N GLU A 51 -4.59 -1.70 4.11
CA GLU A 51 -4.67 -0.39 3.46
C GLU A 51 -5.66 0.55 4.15
N ILE A 52 -6.89 0.09 4.37
CA ILE A 52 -7.93 0.90 5.03
C ILE A 52 -7.56 1.19 6.48
N GLY A 53 -7.18 0.15 7.23
CA GLY A 53 -6.86 0.25 8.65
C GLY A 53 -5.64 1.14 8.91
N SER A 54 -4.56 0.98 8.12
CA SER A 54 -3.40 1.85 8.26
C SER A 54 -3.69 3.29 7.82
N GLY A 55 -4.47 3.49 6.75
CA GLY A 55 -4.90 4.82 6.32
C GLY A 55 -5.69 5.56 7.39
N ILE A 56 -6.72 4.91 7.97
CA ILE A 56 -7.51 5.48 9.08
C ILE A 56 -6.63 5.76 10.29
N ALA A 57 -5.78 4.81 10.70
CA ALA A 57 -4.92 4.97 11.86
C ALA A 57 -3.92 6.13 11.69
N ILE A 58 -3.35 6.31 10.50
CA ILE A 58 -2.47 7.44 10.19
C ILE A 58 -3.24 8.76 10.25
N LEU A 59 -4.43 8.84 9.64
CA LEU A 59 -5.29 10.04 9.68
C LEU A 59 -5.70 10.41 11.11
N ALA A 60 -6.02 9.41 11.93
CA ALA A 60 -6.34 9.56 13.34
C ALA A 60 -5.12 9.81 14.24
N ARG A 61 -3.90 9.81 13.68
CA ARG A 61 -2.61 9.92 14.41
C ARG A 61 -2.40 8.83 15.46
N TRP A 62 -3.01 7.67 15.27
CA TRP A 62 -2.94 6.56 16.21
C TRP A 62 -1.69 5.72 15.95
N LYS A 63 -0.78 5.64 16.95
CA LYS A 63 0.43 4.80 16.92
C LYS A 63 1.20 4.88 15.59
N VAL A 64 1.35 6.08 15.03
CA VAL A 64 1.88 6.30 13.68
C VAL A 64 3.22 5.61 13.47
N LYS A 65 4.14 5.67 14.45
CA LYS A 65 5.45 4.99 14.40
C LYS A 65 5.35 3.50 14.06
N GLN A 66 4.37 2.80 14.63
CA GLN A 66 4.16 1.38 14.42
C GLN A 66 3.35 1.12 13.15
N ILE A 67 2.31 1.93 12.91
CA ILE A 67 1.37 1.72 11.80
C ILE A 67 2.04 1.89 10.44
N VAL A 68 3.01 2.79 10.29
CA VAL A 68 3.68 3.05 8.99
C VAL A 68 4.37 1.82 8.40
N TRP A 69 4.67 0.78 9.18
CA TRP A 69 5.25 -0.46 8.65
C TRP A 69 4.31 -1.18 7.69
N ILE A 70 3.00 -1.11 7.95
CA ILE A 70 1.98 -1.75 7.09
C ILE A 70 2.02 -1.18 5.66
N PRO A 71 1.85 0.14 5.43
CA PRO A 71 1.96 0.71 4.09
C PRO A 71 3.33 0.54 3.47
N MET A 72 4.42 0.61 4.25
CA MET A 72 5.76 0.39 3.72
C MET A 72 5.91 -0.99 3.09
N ILE A 73 5.49 -2.05 3.78
CA ILE A 73 5.59 -3.42 3.27
C ILE A 73 4.71 -3.58 2.03
N ILE A 74 3.46 -3.11 2.08
CA ILE A 74 2.53 -3.17 0.96
C ILE A 74 3.11 -2.48 -0.27
N LEU A 75 3.64 -1.26 -0.12
CA LEU A 75 4.19 -0.49 -1.24
C LEU A 75 5.47 -1.11 -1.79
N VAL A 76 6.34 -1.64 -0.95
CA VAL A 76 7.55 -2.35 -1.43
C VAL A 76 7.15 -3.57 -2.25
N ILE A 77 6.23 -4.39 -1.76
CA ILE A 77 5.74 -5.57 -2.49
C ILE A 77 5.07 -5.14 -3.80
N ALA A 78 4.19 -4.13 -3.77
CA ALA A 78 3.52 -3.60 -4.96
C ALA A 78 4.51 -3.05 -5.98
N GLY A 79 5.55 -2.33 -5.54
CA GLY A 79 6.63 -1.89 -6.41
C GLY A 79 7.31 -3.07 -7.09
N LEU A 80 7.72 -4.10 -6.34
CA LEU A 80 8.36 -5.28 -6.91
C LEU A 80 7.43 -6.03 -7.89
N THR A 81 6.14 -6.17 -7.57
CA THR A 81 5.20 -6.87 -8.44
C THR A 81 4.84 -6.08 -9.70
N THR A 82 4.88 -4.74 -9.67
CA THR A 82 4.71 -3.92 -10.90
C THR A 82 5.74 -4.25 -11.98
N THR A 83 6.94 -4.70 -11.59
CA THR A 83 7.97 -5.14 -12.53
C THR A 83 7.74 -6.54 -13.11
N VAL A 84 6.96 -7.38 -12.42
CA VAL A 84 6.72 -8.79 -12.78
C VAL A 84 5.48 -8.96 -13.66
N THR A 85 4.38 -8.25 -13.35
CA THR A 85 3.06 -8.55 -13.97
C THR A 85 2.82 -7.84 -15.31
N TRP A 86 3.59 -6.81 -15.66
CA TRP A 86 3.32 -5.94 -16.84
C TRP A 86 4.46 -5.90 -17.87
N SER A 87 5.44 -6.80 -17.77
CA SER A 87 6.45 -7.04 -18.82
C SER A 87 5.82 -7.47 -20.16
N SER A 88 4.57 -7.92 -20.13
CA SER A 88 3.74 -8.33 -21.28
C SER A 88 3.27 -7.19 -22.18
N LEU A 89 3.43 -5.91 -21.80
CA LEU A 89 2.95 -4.75 -22.55
C LEU A 89 4.05 -3.84 -23.13
N GLY A 90 5.32 -4.24 -23.04
CA GLY A 90 6.44 -3.53 -23.70
C GLY A 90 6.75 -2.12 -23.17
N GLN A 91 6.13 -1.68 -22.06
CA GLN A 91 6.36 -0.37 -21.44
C GLN A 91 7.28 -0.46 -20.22
N SER A 92 8.08 0.59 -20.02
CA SER A 92 8.96 0.76 -18.85
C SER A 92 8.14 0.89 -17.57
N GLN A 93 8.31 -0.07 -16.65
CA GLN A 93 7.64 -0.11 -15.34
C GLN A 93 8.38 0.67 -14.25
N TRP A 94 9.53 1.28 -14.60
CA TRP A 94 10.36 2.04 -13.67
C TRP A 94 9.61 3.18 -12.97
N PRO A 95 8.74 3.98 -13.64
CA PRO A 95 8.00 5.04 -12.95
C PRO A 95 7.09 4.50 -11.83
N GLY A 96 6.41 3.39 -12.09
CA GLY A 96 5.55 2.73 -11.11
C GLY A 96 6.34 2.20 -9.92
N PHE A 97 7.41 1.45 -10.18
CA PHE A 97 8.32 0.96 -9.15
C PHE A 97 8.89 2.10 -8.30
N LEU A 98 9.47 3.13 -8.94
CA LEU A 98 10.10 4.26 -8.25
C LEU A 98 9.09 5.05 -7.40
N MET A 99 7.85 5.22 -7.88
CA MET A 99 6.80 5.87 -7.09
C MET A 99 6.47 5.09 -5.82
N HIS A 100 6.35 3.76 -5.90
CA HIS A 100 6.08 2.93 -4.73
C HIS A 100 7.23 3.00 -3.70
N ILE A 101 8.48 2.93 -4.15
CA ILE A 101 9.66 3.04 -3.28
C ILE A 101 9.76 4.43 -2.66
N ALA A 102 9.50 5.49 -3.45
CA ALA A 102 9.46 6.85 -2.94
C ALA A 102 8.39 7.01 -1.85
N LEU A 103 7.17 6.50 -2.05
CA LEU A 103 6.12 6.54 -1.03
C LEU A 103 6.50 5.74 0.22
N ALA A 104 7.05 4.53 0.07
CA ALA A 104 7.52 3.71 1.20
C ALA A 104 8.57 4.45 2.05
N SER A 105 9.54 5.13 1.41
CA SER A 105 10.52 5.95 2.14
C SER A 105 9.88 7.13 2.90
N ASN A 106 8.81 7.73 2.37
CA ASN A 106 8.08 8.80 3.04
C ASN A 106 7.33 8.30 4.28
N TYR A 107 6.78 7.08 4.26
CA TYR A 107 6.22 6.45 5.45
C TYR A 107 7.27 6.18 6.52
N TRP A 108 8.46 5.72 6.12
CA TRP A 108 9.57 5.54 7.06
C TRP A 108 9.96 6.86 7.73
N LEU A 109 10.08 7.93 6.95
CA LEU A 109 10.34 9.27 7.48
C LEU A 109 9.23 9.74 8.43
N LEU A 110 7.96 9.54 8.08
CA LEU A 110 6.83 9.86 8.94
C LEU A 110 6.93 9.13 10.29
N GLY A 111 7.22 7.83 10.28
CA GLY A 111 7.40 7.04 11.50
C GLY A 111 8.54 7.55 12.38
N ASN A 112 9.67 7.93 11.79
CA ASN A 112 10.81 8.49 12.51
C ASN A 112 10.49 9.81 13.19
N ILE A 113 9.74 10.71 12.54
CA ILE A 113 9.38 12.00 13.15
C ILE A 113 8.41 11.80 14.32
N TYR A 114 7.48 10.85 14.23
CA TYR A 114 6.58 10.48 15.32
C TYR A 114 7.25 9.65 16.42
N SER A 115 8.47 9.13 16.21
CA SER A 115 9.25 8.50 17.28
C SER A 115 9.99 9.50 18.17
N ARG A 116 10.11 10.77 17.74
CA ARG A 116 10.84 11.81 18.47
C ARG A 116 9.92 12.73 19.29
N LYS A 117 8.62 12.51 19.22
CA LYS A 117 7.58 13.22 19.97
C LYS A 117 7.02 12.29 21.02
#